data_AF-A0A937Z338-F1
#
_entry.id   AF-A0A937Z338-F1
#
_cell.length_a   1.000
_cell.length_b   1.000
_cell.length_c   1.000
_cell.angle_alpha   90.00
_cell.angle_beta   90.00
_cell.angle_gamma   90.00
#
_symmetry.space_group_name_H-M   'P 1'
#
loop_
_entity.id
_entity.type
_entity.pdbx_description
1 polymer ?
#
loop_
_entity_poly.entity_id
_entity_poly.type
_entity_poly.pdbx_seq_one_letter_code
_entity_poly.pdbx_strand_id
1 'polypeptide(L)'
;MARDQAQDIENLIRARYPILYVVSWEEHRVEATLRAVAERRRKQLFIWTTTNGLVLDGHRPRTDGTTDPLTAMDEVMKSQDAAIFLFKDFHRFLKDDAQIVRKLRDLAYHL
;
A
#
# COMPACT_ATOMS: atom_id res chain seq x y z
N MET A 1 -19.23 -20.45 7.11
CA MET A 1 -17.81 -20.50 6.75
C MET A 1 -17.25 -19.10 6.87
N ALA A 2 -16.35 -18.86 7.82
CA ALA A 2 -15.63 -17.60 7.86
C ALA A 2 -14.72 -17.55 6.62
N ARG A 3 -14.86 -16.52 5.79
CA ARG A 3 -13.93 -16.29 4.68
C ARG A 3 -12.55 -16.04 5.28
N ASP A 4 -11.56 -16.76 4.80
CA ASP A 4 -10.17 -16.49 5.14
C ASP A 4 -9.76 -15.19 4.43
N GLN A 5 -9.85 -14.07 5.16
CA GLN A 5 -9.56 -12.74 4.65
C GLN A 5 -8.14 -12.62 4.10
N ALA A 6 -7.19 -13.38 4.65
CA ALA A 6 -5.81 -13.41 4.16
C ALA A 6 -5.74 -14.04 2.77
N GLN A 7 -6.46 -15.15 2.58
CA GLN A 7 -6.53 -15.82 1.29
C GLN A 7 -7.22 -14.95 0.23
N ASP A 8 -8.25 -14.19 0.60
CA ASP A 8 -8.94 -13.26 -0.30
C ASP A 8 -8.00 -12.12 -0.75
N ILE A 9 -7.27 -11.49 0.18
CA ILE A 9 -6.28 -10.45 -0.15
C ILE A 9 -5.22 -11.01 -1.10
N GLU A 10 -4.68 -12.20 -0.82
CA GLU A 10 -3.69 -12.82 -1.69
C GLU A 10 -4.25 -13.11 -3.09
N ASN A 11 -5.49 -13.60 -3.19
CA ASN A 11 -6.14 -13.87 -4.46
C ASN A 11 -6.29 -12.59 -5.29
N LEU A 12 -6.67 -11.48 -4.66
CA LEU A 12 -6.79 -10.19 -5.34
C LEU A 12 -5.43 -9.65 -5.80
N ILE A 13 -4.38 -9.78 -4.98
CA ILE A 13 -3.02 -9.42 -5.37
C ILE A 13 -2.55 -10.27 -6.56
N ARG A 14 -2.87 -11.57 -6.58
CA ARG A 14 -2.54 -12.46 -7.71
C ARG A 14 -3.30 -12.11 -8.99
N ALA A 15 -4.55 -11.67 -8.86
CA ALA A 15 -5.37 -11.23 -9.98
C ALA A 15 -4.94 -9.84 -10.52
N ARG A 16 -3.86 -9.26 -9.99
CA ARG A 16 -3.31 -7.96 -10.39
C ARG A 16 -4.32 -6.82 -10.25
N TYR A 17 -5.16 -6.87 -9.23
CA TYR A 17 -5.91 -5.68 -8.84
C TYR A 17 -4.90 -4.63 -8.34
N PRO A 18 -4.78 -3.47 -9.02
CA PRO A 18 -3.70 -2.52 -8.72
C PRO A 18 -3.95 -1.77 -7.40
N ILE A 19 -5.20 -1.69 -6.96
CA ILE A 19 -5.61 -0.97 -5.75
C ILE A 19 -6.57 -1.82 -4.94
N LEU A 20 -6.26 -1.99 -3.66
CA LEU A 20 -7.09 -2.69 -2.69
C LEU A 20 -7.42 -1.74 -1.54
N TYR A 21 -8.71 -1.57 -1.27
CA TYR A 21 -9.18 -0.78 -0.13
C TYR A 21 -9.59 -1.73 1.00
N VAL A 22 -8.78 -1.79 2.06
CA VAL A 22 -8.99 -2.68 3.20
C VAL A 22 -9.54 -1.87 4.38
N VAL A 23 -10.71 -2.26 4.87
CA VAL A 23 -11.32 -1.72 6.09
C VAL A 23 -11.19 -2.77 7.18
N SER A 24 -10.36 -2.50 8.18
CA SER A 24 -10.14 -3.38 9.32
C SER A 24 -9.79 -2.59 10.56
N TRP A 25 -10.25 -3.06 11.71
CA TRP A 25 -9.85 -2.56 13.04
C TRP A 25 -8.57 -3.23 13.54
N GLU A 26 -8.18 -4.36 12.94
CA GLU A 26 -6.98 -5.12 13.30
C GLU A 26 -5.83 -4.80 12.34
N GLU A 27 -5.26 -3.59 12.45
CA GLU A 27 -4.18 -3.13 11.57
C GLU A 27 -2.99 -4.10 11.55
N HIS A 28 -2.56 -4.58 12.73
CA HIS A 28 -1.46 -5.52 12.85
C HIS A 28 -1.71 -6.85 12.13
N ARG A 29 -2.97 -7.32 12.08
CA ARG A 29 -3.32 -8.57 11.37
C ARG A 29 -3.21 -8.37 9.86
N VAL A 30 -3.68 -7.23 9.35
CA VAL A 30 -3.58 -6.88 7.92
C VAL A 30 -2.11 -6.77 7.52
N GLU A 31 -1.31 -6.07 8.32
CA GLU A 31 0.13 -5.92 8.06
C GLU A 31 0.85 -7.27 8.06
N ALA A 32 0.62 -8.12 9.07
CA ALA A 32 1.21 -9.46 9.13
C ALA A 32 0.81 -10.33 7.93
N THR A 33 -0.44 -10.21 7.48
CA THR A 33 -0.94 -10.89 6.27
C THR A 33 -0.20 -10.41 5.02
N LEU A 34 -0.07 -9.10 4.82
CA LEU A 34 0.63 -8.54 3.67
C LEU A 34 2.12 -8.89 3.69
N ARG A 35 2.75 -8.92 4.87
CA ARG A 35 4.15 -9.37 5.05
C ARG A 35 4.33 -10.81 4.59
N ALA A 36 3.47 -11.72 5.06
CA ALA A 36 3.50 -13.13 4.65
C ALA A 36 3.26 -13.30 3.13
N VAL A 37 2.36 -12.50 2.54
CA VAL A 37 2.13 -12.51 1.09
C VAL A 37 3.34 -11.96 0.33
N ALA A 38 3.94 -10.86 0.80
CA ALA A 38 5.12 -10.25 0.19
C ALA A 38 6.29 -11.25 0.15
N GLU A 39 6.59 -11.89 1.29
CA GLU A 39 7.63 -12.92 1.40
C GLU A 39 7.40 -14.08 0.43
N ARG A 40 6.19 -14.68 0.46
CA ARG A 40 5.84 -15.82 -0.40
C ARG A 40 5.93 -15.49 -1.89
N ARG A 41 5.65 -14.24 -2.26
CA ARG A 41 5.67 -13.76 -3.64
C ARG A 41 7.00 -13.12 -4.04
N ARG A 42 7.99 -13.10 -3.12
CA ARG A 42 9.29 -12.42 -3.32
C ARG A 42 9.10 -10.97 -3.75
N LYS A 43 8.14 -10.29 -3.13
CA LYS A 43 7.90 -8.86 -3.29
C LYS A 43 8.44 -8.09 -2.10
N GLN A 44 8.88 -6.86 -2.32
CA GLN A 44 9.14 -5.92 -1.23
C GLN A 44 7.82 -5.40 -0.65
N LEU A 45 7.77 -5.16 0.66
CA LEU A 45 6.64 -4.50 1.31
C LEU A 45 7.09 -3.10 1.76
N PHE A 46 6.44 -2.08 1.25
CA PHE A 46 6.59 -0.71 1.75
C PHE A 46 5.36 -0.31 2.55
N ILE A 47 5.59 0.36 3.67
CA ILE A 47 4.54 0.86 4.54
C ILE A 47 4.65 2.37 4.58
N TRP A 48 3.56 3.02 4.23
CA TRP A 48 3.40 4.46 4.32
C TRP A 48 2.51 4.84 5.51
N THR A 49 2.97 5.83 6.27
CA THR A 49 2.16 6.52 7.28
C THR A 49 2.37 8.02 7.16
N THR A 50 1.38 8.81 7.58
CA THR A 50 1.51 10.28 7.56
C THR A 50 2.66 10.79 8.44
N THR A 51 3.11 10.03 9.44
CA THR A 51 4.17 10.44 10.37
C THR A 51 5.56 10.00 9.94
N ASN A 52 5.70 8.82 9.33
CA ASN A 52 7.00 8.25 8.97
C ASN A 52 7.29 8.28 7.46
N GLY A 53 6.31 8.67 6.64
CA GLY A 53 6.42 8.57 5.19
C GLY A 53 6.49 7.13 4.71
N LEU A 54 7.07 6.92 3.53
CA LEU A 54 7.20 5.62 2.87
C LEU A 54 8.48 4.92 3.31
N VAL A 55 8.32 3.76 3.97
CA VAL A 55 9.44 3.01 4.55
C VAL A 55 9.39 1.57 4.06
N LEU A 56 10.56 1.00 3.73
CA LEU A 56 10.67 -0.44 3.48
C LEU A 56 10.44 -1.17 4.79
N ASP A 57 9.55 -2.16 4.80
CA ASP A 57 9.21 -2.91 6.01
C ASP A 57 10.46 -3.46 6.71
N GLY A 58 10.52 -3.28 8.04
CA GLY A 58 11.69 -3.63 8.86
C GLY A 58 12.93 -2.74 8.72
N HIS A 59 12.88 -1.67 7.91
CA HIS A 59 14.01 -0.76 7.70
C HIS A 59 13.72 0.65 8.23
N ARG A 60 14.78 1.49 8.30
CA ARG A 60 14.63 2.93 8.55
C ARG A 60 14.09 3.65 7.30
N PRO A 61 13.46 4.84 7.44
CA PRO A 61 12.92 5.60 6.31
C PRO A 61 13.93 5.74 5.18
N ARG A 62 13.48 5.41 3.96
CA ARG A 62 14.34 5.33 2.77
C ARG A 62 14.54 6.69 2.10
N THR A 63 13.60 7.61 2.31
CA THR A 63 13.53 8.89 1.59
C THR A 63 12.90 9.97 2.48
N ASP A 64 13.60 11.08 2.67
CA ASP A 64 13.07 12.27 3.35
C ASP A 64 11.96 12.90 2.50
N GLY A 65 10.91 13.44 3.15
CA GLY A 65 9.84 14.18 2.47
C GLY A 65 8.65 13.35 1.96
N THR A 66 8.64 12.04 2.15
CA THR A 66 7.50 11.19 1.74
C THR A 66 6.34 11.19 2.74
N THR A 67 6.34 12.05 3.78
CA THR A 67 5.18 12.24 4.67
C THR A 67 4.01 12.91 3.96
N ASP A 68 4.29 13.64 2.88
CA ASP A 68 3.27 14.14 1.97
C ASP A 68 2.73 12.99 1.09
N PRO A 69 1.40 12.76 1.05
CA PRO A 69 0.80 11.65 0.31
C PRO A 69 1.02 11.73 -1.20
N LEU A 70 1.02 12.93 -1.80
CA LEU A 70 1.26 13.09 -3.25
C LEU A 70 2.68 12.68 -3.62
N THR A 71 3.65 13.08 -2.79
CA THR A 71 5.06 12.72 -2.92
C THR A 71 5.24 11.21 -2.76
N ALA A 72 4.59 10.59 -1.78
CA ALA A 72 4.62 9.14 -1.62
C ALA A 72 4.05 8.39 -2.83
N MET A 73 2.97 8.89 -3.44
CA MET A 73 2.41 8.32 -4.67
C MET A 73 3.35 8.45 -5.87
N ASP A 74 4.14 9.54 -5.95
CA ASP A 74 5.18 9.65 -6.98
C ASP A 74 6.27 8.59 -6.84
N GLU A 75 6.67 8.28 -5.60
CA GLU A 75 7.64 7.22 -5.35
C GLU A 75 7.10 5.84 -5.74
N VAL A 76 5.79 5.60 -5.58
CA VAL A 76 5.16 4.37 -6.09
C VAL A 76 5.27 4.28 -7.62
N MET A 77 5.00 5.37 -8.35
CA MET A 77 5.10 5.40 -9.82
C MET A 77 6.54 5.20 -10.32
N LYS A 78 7.53 5.69 -9.58
CA LYS A 78 8.96 5.54 -9.94
C LYS A 78 9.50 4.14 -9.63
N SER A 79 8.84 3.39 -8.75
CA SER A 79 9.31 2.09 -8.32
C SER A 79 9.26 1.08 -9.47
N GLN A 80 10.41 0.49 -9.79
CA GLN A 80 10.52 -0.63 -10.73
C GLN A 80 10.56 -1.98 -9.99
N ASP A 81 10.53 -1.96 -8.66
CA ASP A 81 10.60 -3.14 -7.83
C ASP A 81 9.27 -3.91 -7.86
N ALA A 82 9.34 -5.23 -7.83
CA ALA A 82 8.17 -6.04 -7.54
C ALA A 82 7.76 -5.81 -6.08
N ALA A 83 6.83 -4.90 -5.84
CA ALA A 83 6.50 -4.41 -4.51
C ALA A 83 5.00 -4.43 -4.19
N ILE A 84 4.70 -4.37 -2.91
CA ILE A 84 3.38 -4.08 -2.32
C ILE A 84 3.55 -2.80 -1.51
N PHE A 85 2.66 -1.83 -1.74
CA PHE A 85 2.64 -0.57 -1.00
C PHE A 85 1.39 -0.53 -0.12
N LEU A 86 1.59 -0.48 1.20
CA LEU A 86 0.53 -0.34 2.19
C LEU A 86 0.46 1.12 2.64
N PHE A 87 -0.62 1.81 2.29
CA PHE A 87 -0.90 3.14 2.81
C PHE A 87 -1.88 3.05 3.99
N LYS A 88 -1.43 3.39 5.19
CA LYS A 88 -2.27 3.43 6.39
C LYS A 88 -3.03 4.75 6.47
N ASP A 89 -4.27 4.69 6.97
CA ASP A 89 -5.14 5.87 7.15
C ASP A 89 -5.39 6.72 5.90
N PHE A 90 -5.13 6.19 4.70
CA PHE A 90 -5.15 6.97 3.47
C PHE A 90 -6.55 7.50 3.09
N HIS A 91 -7.60 6.89 3.65
CA HIS A 91 -8.99 7.25 3.41
C HIS A 91 -9.33 8.71 3.76
N ARG A 92 -8.56 9.35 4.65
CA ARG A 92 -8.74 10.76 5.01
C ARG A 92 -8.48 11.66 3.79
N PHE A 93 -7.38 11.43 3.09
CA PHE A 93 -6.98 12.19 1.91
C PHE A 93 -7.92 12.03 0.71
N LEU A 94 -8.60 10.88 0.60
CA LEU A 94 -9.55 10.61 -0.49
C LEU A 94 -10.81 11.49 -0.41
N LYS A 95 -11.12 12.05 0.76
CA LYS A 95 -12.28 12.94 0.94
C LYS A 95 -11.93 14.40 0.66
N ASP A 96 -10.71 14.80 1.01
CA ASP A 96 -10.34 16.21 1.12
C ASP A 96 -9.56 16.71 -0.11
N ASP A 97 -8.98 15.81 -0.92
CA ASP A 97 -8.09 16.19 -2.02
C ASP A 97 -8.43 15.47 -3.35
N ALA A 98 -8.96 16.25 -4.30
CA ALA A 98 -9.29 15.76 -5.63
C ALA A 98 -8.05 15.37 -6.46
N GLN A 99 -6.88 15.97 -6.22
CA GLN A 99 -5.64 15.62 -6.91
C GLN A 99 -5.16 14.23 -6.47
N ILE A 100 -5.24 13.92 -5.18
CA ILE A 100 -4.92 12.58 -4.66
C ILE A 100 -5.84 11.53 -5.28
N VAL A 101 -7.14 11.81 -5.35
CA VAL A 101 -8.10 10.90 -5.99
C VAL A 101 -7.79 10.68 -7.47
N ARG A 102 -7.40 11.74 -8.21
CA ARG A 102 -6.99 11.61 -9.62
C ARG A 102 -5.73 10.77 -9.76
N LYS A 103 -4.69 11.12 -9.00
CA LYS A 103 -3.40 10.43 -9.04
C LYS A 103 -3.51 8.96 -8.67
N LEU A 104 -4.43 8.62 -7.78
CA LEU A 104 -4.70 7.23 -7.40
C LEU A 104 -5.31 6.45 -8.58
N ARG A 105 -6.19 7.08 -9.37
CA ARG A 105 -6.70 6.47 -10.60
C ARG A 105 -5.61 6.33 -11.65
N ASP A 106 -4.76 7.35 -11.81
CA ASP A 106 -3.65 7.31 -12.77
C ASP A 106 -2.68 6.17 -12.42
N LEU A 107 -2.37 5.98 -11.14
CA LEU A 107 -1.63 4.82 -10.61
C LEU A 107 -2.29 3.49 -10.99
N ALA A 108 -3.61 3.36 -10.84
CA ALA A 108 -4.32 2.14 -11.23
C ALA A 108 -4.21 1.80 -12.72
N TYR A 109 -4.08 2.81 -13.59
CA TYR A 109 -3.87 2.59 -15.03
C TYR A 109 -2.41 2.30 -15.39
N HIS A 110 -1.47 2.62 -14.49
CA HIS A 110 -0.04 2.45 -14.72
C HIS A 110 0.50 1.08 -14.31
N LEU A 111 -0.11 0.45 -13.29
CA LEU A 111 0.34 -0.80 -12.64
C LEU A 111 -0.15 -2.09 -13.31
#